data_AF-A0A923E3W1-F1
#
_entry.id   AF-A0A923E3W1-F1
#
_cell.length_a   1.000
_cell.length_b   1.000
_cell.length_c   1.000
_cell.angle_alpha   90.00
_cell.angle_beta   90.00
_cell.angle_gamma   90.00
#
_symmetry.space_group_name_H-M   'P 1'
#
loop_
_entity.id
_entity.type
_entity.pdbx_description
1 polymer ?
#
loop_
_entity_poly.entity_id
_entity_poly.type
_entity_poly.pdbx_seq_one_letter_code
_entity_poly.pdbx_strand_id
1 'polypeptide(L)' 'MTLDPEAVRPGRGAWIHPDPRCVDRARRTRALRRALRLQEDPPEDLWDALEKVVKSRASSTPDNE' A
#
# COMPACT_ATOMS: atom_id res chain seq x y z
N MET A 1 -0.66 -10.74 -6.79
CA MET A 1 -0.74 -9.76 -5.67
C MET A 1 -1.99 -8.95 -5.90
N THR A 2 -2.88 -8.85 -4.91
CA THR A 2 -4.17 -8.16 -5.06
C THR A 2 -4.37 -7.23 -3.87
N LEU A 3 -4.92 -6.05 -4.12
CA LEU A 3 -5.29 -5.11 -3.07
C LEU A 3 -6.49 -5.65 -2.31
N ASP A 4 -6.36 -5.76 -0.99
CA ASP A 4 -7.42 -6.18 -0.11
C ASP A 4 -7.71 -5.07 0.89
N PRO A 5 -8.57 -4.10 0.53
CA PRO A 5 -8.88 -3.00 1.43
C PRO A 5 -9.45 -3.54 2.75
N GLU A 6 -10.31 -4.54 2.72
CA GLU A 6 -10.97 -5.10 3.91
C GLU A 6 -10.04 -5.95 4.80
N ALA A 7 -8.82 -6.26 4.35
CA ALA A 7 -7.84 -7.09 5.08
C ALA A 7 -8.36 -8.45 5.57
N VAL A 8 -9.25 -9.07 4.79
CA VAL A 8 -9.90 -10.36 5.07
C VAL A 8 -9.25 -11.52 4.34
N ARG A 9 -8.35 -11.26 3.37
CA ARG A 9 -7.75 -12.35 2.60
C ARG A 9 -6.70 -13.13 3.39
N PRO A 10 -6.79 -14.48 3.39
CA PRO A 10 -5.76 -15.30 4.01
C PRO A 10 -4.46 -15.21 3.21
N GLY A 11 -3.32 -15.09 3.92
CA GLY A 11 -1.99 -15.07 3.31
C GLY A 11 -1.08 -14.00 3.91
N ARG A 12 0.00 -13.68 3.18
CA ARG A 12 0.95 -12.62 3.57
C ARG A 12 0.48 -11.29 3.01
N GLY A 13 0.11 -10.38 3.90
CA GLY A 13 -0.28 -9.00 3.58
C GLY A 13 0.79 -8.00 3.99
N ALA A 14 0.69 -6.79 3.44
CA ALA A 14 1.47 -5.64 3.87
C ALA A 14 0.49 -4.48 4.14
N TRP A 15 0.70 -3.80 5.26
CA TRP A 15 -0.11 -2.66 5.65
C TRP A 15 0.59 -1.37 5.23
N ILE A 16 -0.20 -0.41 4.77
CA ILE A 16 0.25 0.93 4.48
C ILE A 16 -0.71 1.92 5.10
N HIS A 17 -0.17 3.02 5.63
CA HIS A 17 -0.99 4.11 6.11
C HIS A 17 -1.82 4.71 4.98
N PRO A 18 -3.06 5.15 5.24
CA PRO A 18 -3.92 5.82 4.28
C PRO A 18 -3.46 7.28 4.04
N ASP A 19 -2.17 7.48 3.81
CA ASP A 19 -1.57 8.77 3.42
C ASP A 19 -0.80 8.60 2.09
N PRO A 20 -1.04 9.45 1.07
CA PRO A 20 -0.31 9.40 -0.19
C PRO A 20 1.22 9.55 -0.04
N ARG A 21 1.72 10.28 0.97
CA ARG A 21 3.15 10.39 1.27
C ARG A 21 3.74 9.06 1.72
N CYS A 22 2.99 8.26 2.47
CA CYS A 22 3.40 6.93 2.88
C CYS A 22 3.48 5.97 1.68
N VAL A 23 2.58 6.12 0.71
CA VAL A 23 2.61 5.36 -0.56
C VAL A 23 3.86 5.67 -1.37
N ASP A 24 4.19 6.96 -1.56
CA ASP A 24 5.40 7.37 -2.29
C ASP A 24 6.68 6.87 -1.61
N ARG A 25 6.74 6.98 -0.27
CA ARG A 25 7.86 6.44 0.51
C ARG A 25 7.97 4.92 0.36
N ALA A 26 6.85 4.19 0.40
CA ALA A 26 6.84 2.74 0.21
C ALA A 26 7.29 2.34 -1.20
N ARG A 27 6.93 3.12 -2.23
CA ARG A 27 7.37 2.94 -3.61
C ARG A 27 8.88 3.13 -3.74
N ARG A 28 9.41 4.26 -3.27
CA ARG A 28 10.86 4.57 -3.32
C ARG A 28 11.69 3.55 -2.55
N THR A 29 11.22 3.14 -1.38
CA THR A 29 11.95 2.19 -0.53
C THR A 29 11.72 0.74 -0.93
N ARG A 30 10.84 0.42 -1.88
CA ARG A 30 10.47 -0.96 -2.23
C ARG A 30 9.92 -1.74 -1.03
N ALA A 31 9.18 -1.06 -0.15
CA ALA A 31 8.67 -1.63 1.09
C ALA A 31 7.74 -2.82 0.83
N LEU A 32 6.84 -2.71 -0.16
CA LEU A 32 5.92 -3.80 -0.53
C LEU A 32 6.68 -5.03 -1.04
N ARG A 33 7.71 -4.84 -1.87
CA ARG A 33 8.56 -5.93 -2.36
C ARG A 33 9.22 -6.66 -1.18
N ARG A 34 9.76 -5.94 -0.20
CA ARG A 34 10.38 -6.55 0.99
C ARG A 34 9.37 -7.24 1.90
N ALA A 35 8.24 -6.59 2.19
CA ALA A 35 7.20 -7.10 3.08
C ALA A 35 6.56 -8.38 2.52
N LEU A 36 6.26 -8.38 1.23
CA LEU A 36 5.64 -9.51 0.53
C LEU A 36 6.66 -10.51 -0.02
N ARG A 37 7.97 -10.24 0.14
CA ARG A 37 9.08 -11.05 -0.37
C ARG A 37 8.98 -11.34 -1.87
N LEU A 38 8.58 -10.33 -2.64
CA LEU A 38 8.49 -10.43 -4.09
C LEU A 38 9.89 -10.46 -4.71
N GLN A 39 10.06 -11.27 -5.75
CA GLN A 39 11.29 -11.33 -6.53
C GLN A 39 11.49 -10.03 -7.31
N GLU A 40 10.40 -9.48 -7.84
CA GLU A 40 10.37 -8.27 -8.66
C GLU A 40 9.64 -7.13 -7.96
N ASP A 41 9.85 -5.91 -8.47
CA ASP A 41 9.14 -4.74 -7.99
C ASP A 41 7.67 -4.77 -8.43
N PRO A 42 6.73 -4.25 -7.62
CA PRO A 42 5.32 -4.30 -7.96
C PRO A 42 5.02 -3.46 -9.22
N PRO A 43 4.09 -3.90 -10.08
CA PRO A 43 3.75 -3.17 -11.31
C PRO A 43 3.21 -1.77 -10.98
N GLU A 44 3.41 -0.83 -11.91
CA GLU A 44 3.04 0.57 -11.72
C GLU A 44 1.52 0.74 -11.50
N ASP A 45 0.70 -0.02 -12.23
CA ASP A 45 -0.76 -0.04 -12.08
C ASP A 45 -1.24 -0.36 -10.65
N LEU A 46 -0.46 -1.15 -9.91
CA LEU A 46 -0.77 -1.49 -8.53
C LEU A 46 -0.56 -0.30 -7.60
N TRP A 47 0.47 0.50 -7.85
CA TRP A 47 0.74 1.72 -7.09
C TRP A 47 -0.35 2.76 -7.34
N ASP A 48 -0.80 2.91 -8.60
CA ASP A 48 -1.93 3.79 -8.95
C ASP A 48 -3.23 3.34 -8.25
N ALA A 49 -3.50 2.02 -8.25
CA ALA A 49 -4.65 1.48 -7.56
C ALA A 49 -4.56 1.65 -6.03
N LEU A 50 -3.36 1.49 -5.46
CA LEU A 50 -3.11 1.72 -4.03
C LEU A 50 -3.34 3.19 -3.66
N GLU A 51 -2.86 4.12 -4.48
CA GLU A 51 -3.05 5.55 -4.26
C GLU A 51 -4.53 5.94 -4.32
N LYS A 52 -5.31 5.36 -5.25
CA LYS A 52 -6.76 5.56 -5.31
C LYS A 52 -7.48 5.07 -4.05
N VAL A 53 -7.10 3.89 -3.55
CA VAL A 53 -7.66 3.32 -2.31
C VAL A 53 -7.26 4.14 -1.09
N VAL A 54 -6.04 4.64 -1.05
CA VAL A 54 -5.56 5.51 0.02
C VAL A 54 -6.32 6.84 -0.01
N LYS A 55 -6.48 7.48 -1.18
CA LYS A 55 -7.28 8.71 -1.31
C LYS A 55 -8.74 8.51 -0.91
N SER A 56 -9.34 7.34 -1.18
CA SER A 56 -10.71 7.05 -0.75
C SER A 56 -10.85 6.79 0.76
N ARG A 57 -9.77 6.36 1.43
CA ARG A 57 -9.71 6.09 2.88
C ARG A 57 -9.16 7.24 3.73
N ALA A 58 -8.38 8.14 3.14
CA ALA A 58 -7.77 9.30 3.79
C ALA A 58 -8.79 10.31 4.33
N SER A 59 -10.08 10.18 3.97
CA SER A 59 -11.17 10.98 4.53
C SER A 59 -11.40 10.77 6.04
N SER A 60 -10.70 9.83 6.69
CA SER A 60 -10.89 9.54 8.13
C SER A 60 -9.65 9.05 8.86
N THR A 61 -8.53 9.79 8.91
CA THR A 61 -7.68 9.83 10.13
C THR A 61 -6.69 11.00 10.09
N PRO A 62 -6.57 11.80 11.18
CA PRO A 62 -5.57 12.85 11.30
C PRO A 62 -4.18 12.28 11.59
N ASP A 63 -3.19 13.08 11.22
CA ASP A 63 -1.75 12.95 11.36
C ASP A 63 -1.33 12.41 12.73
N ASN A 64 -0.44 11.41 12.75
CA ASN A 64 0.41 11.18 13.92
C ASN A 64 1.83 10.91 13.43
N GLU A 65 2.64 11.96 13.59
CA GLU A 65 4.10 12.04 13.37
C GLU A 65 4.86 11.10 14.34
#